data_AF-Q2SFR3-F1
#
_entry.id   AF-Q2SFR3-F1
#
_cell.length_a   1.000
_cell.length_b   1.000
_cell.length_c   1.000
_cell.angle_alpha   90.00
_cell.angle_beta   90.00
_cell.angle_gamma   90.00
#
_symmetry.space_group_name_H-M   'P 1'
#
loop_
_entity.id
_entity.type
_entity.pdbx_description
1 polymer ?
#
loop_
_entity_poly.entity_id
_entity_poly.type
_entity_poly.pdbx_seq_one_letter_code
_entity_poly.pdbx_strand_id
1 'polypeptide(L)'
;MEAKGLVPKHGSRGAKWVSVKNKQESLSKKGHEKTVTMFVEPGTIQWLESLSEDYWDMDVGEAGFPDGVFTKDNEPGAFGIGINLLDEFNEKVKKVTVE
;
A
#
# COMPACT_ATOMS: atom_id res chain seq x y z
N MET A 1 14.44 -11.49 -11.83
CA MET A 1 13.73 -12.04 -10.66
C MET A 1 12.30 -11.52 -10.75
N GLU A 2 11.31 -12.40 -10.61
CA GLU A 2 9.91 -11.96 -10.49
C GLU A 2 9.73 -11.25 -9.16
N ALA A 3 9.08 -10.08 -9.17
CA ALA A 3 8.81 -9.34 -7.94
C ALA A 3 7.80 -10.13 -7.09
N LYS A 4 8.13 -10.38 -5.82
CA LYS A 4 7.27 -11.11 -4.86
C LYS A 4 6.25 -10.22 -4.16
N GLY A 5 5.90 -9.07 -4.74
CA GLY A 5 4.96 -8.12 -4.13
C GLY A 5 5.02 -6.74 -4.75
N LEU A 6 4.87 -5.71 -3.93
CA LEU A 6 4.85 -4.30 -4.33
C LEU A 6 6.24 -3.80 -4.72
N VAL A 7 6.29 -3.00 -5.78
CA VAL A 7 7.52 -2.34 -6.23
C VAL A 7 7.28 -0.84 -6.44
N PRO A 8 8.29 0.01 -6.22
CA PRO A 8 8.22 1.44 -6.55
C PRO A 8 7.82 1.67 -8.01
N LYS A 9 7.10 2.76 -8.27
CA LYS A 9 6.84 3.18 -9.66
C LYS A 9 8.15 3.79 -10.17
N HIS A 10 8.59 3.40 -11.36
CA HIS A 10 9.82 3.94 -11.93
C HIS A 10 9.81 5.48 -11.94
N GLY A 11 10.87 6.10 -11.41
CA GLY A 11 11.00 7.55 -11.28
C GLY A 11 10.13 8.20 -10.18
N SER A 12 9.44 7.43 -9.35
CA SER A 12 8.63 7.94 -8.24
C SER A 12 9.09 7.38 -6.89
N ARG A 13 9.06 8.25 -5.88
CA ARG A 13 9.28 7.91 -4.47
C ARG A 13 7.99 7.88 -3.65
N GLY A 14 6.85 8.06 -4.31
CA GLY A 14 5.55 8.05 -3.65
C GLY A 14 5.22 6.67 -3.07
N ALA A 15 4.49 6.69 -1.95
CA ALA A 15 3.98 5.52 -1.28
C ALA A 15 3.17 4.59 -2.23
N LYS A 16 3.02 3.33 -1.83
CA LYS A 16 2.20 2.34 -2.50
C LYS A 16 0.93 2.08 -1.74
N TRP A 17 -0.18 2.47 -2.35
CA TRP A 17 -1.50 2.31 -1.77
C TRP A 17 -2.02 0.90 -1.92
N VAL A 18 -2.48 0.35 -0.79
CA VAL A 18 -3.26 -0.87 -0.70
C VAL A 18 -4.54 -0.62 0.08
N SER A 19 -5.57 -1.42 -0.19
CA SER A 19 -6.82 -1.36 0.55
C SER A 19 -7.08 -2.68 1.27
N VAL A 20 -7.46 -2.59 2.54
CA VAL A 20 -7.85 -3.72 3.37
C VAL A 20 -9.37 -3.89 3.32
N LYS A 21 -9.84 -5.14 3.20
CA LYS A 21 -11.26 -5.56 3.16
C LYS A 21 -12.09 -5.12 1.96
N ASN A 22 -11.86 -3.94 1.39
CA ASN A 22 -12.59 -3.42 0.24
C ASN A 22 -11.68 -3.34 -1.00
N LYS A 23 -12.24 -3.65 -2.18
CA LYS A 23 -11.56 -3.32 -3.44
C LYS A 23 -11.48 -1.80 -3.57
N GLN A 24 -10.39 -1.30 -4.15
CA GLN A 24 -10.29 0.11 -4.45
C GLN A 24 -11.21 0.45 -5.64
N GLU A 25 -12.37 1.04 -5.34
CA GLU A 25 -13.39 1.39 -6.34
C GLU A 25 -13.19 2.81 -6.93
N SER A 26 -12.30 3.62 -6.35
CA SER A 26 -12.09 5.02 -6.76
C SER A 26 -11.31 5.20 -8.08
N LEU A 27 -10.77 4.12 -8.66
CA LEU A 27 -10.02 4.19 -9.90
C LEU A 27 -10.98 4.23 -11.11
N SER A 28 -10.83 5.27 -11.95
CA SER A 28 -11.49 5.35 -13.25
C SER A 28 -10.95 4.26 -14.17
N LYS A 29 -11.70 3.16 -14.34
CA LYS A 29 -11.29 1.99 -15.12
C LYS A 29 -11.17 2.36 -16.61
N LYS A 30 -10.00 2.13 -17.20
CA LYS A 30 -9.67 2.27 -18.63
C LYS A 30 -9.57 0.91 -19.34
N GLY A 31 -9.92 -0.18 -18.66
CA GLY A 31 -10.04 -1.53 -19.23
C GLY A 31 -8.75 -2.34 -19.25
N HIS A 32 -7.65 -1.81 -18.70
CA HIS A 32 -6.37 -2.51 -18.56
C HIS A 32 -5.97 -2.74 -17.09
N GLU A 33 -6.78 -2.25 -16.15
CA GLU A 33 -6.58 -2.45 -14.72
C GLU A 33 -6.91 -3.89 -14.33
N LYS A 34 -6.16 -4.39 -13.35
CA LYS A 34 -6.31 -5.72 -12.77
C LYS A 34 -6.51 -5.61 -11.27
N THR A 35 -7.36 -6.46 -10.69
CA THR A 35 -7.43 -6.55 -9.24
C THR A 35 -6.31 -7.46 -8.77
N VAL A 36 -5.43 -6.94 -7.91
CA VAL A 36 -4.39 -7.73 -7.26
C VAL A 36 -4.75 -7.93 -5.80
N THR A 37 -4.90 -9.18 -5.38
CA THR A 37 -5.16 -9.52 -3.98
C THR A 37 -3.92 -10.16 -3.38
N MET A 38 -3.45 -9.61 -2.26
CA MET A 38 -2.30 -10.11 -1.52
C MET A 38 -2.78 -10.75 -0.22
N PHE A 39 -2.41 -12.01 -0.01
CA PHE A 39 -2.62 -12.72 1.24
C PHE A 39 -1.36 -12.58 2.05
N VAL A 40 -1.47 -12.01 3.25
CA VAL A 40 -0.36 -11.63 4.10
C VAL A 40 -0.34 -12.41 5.42
N GLU A 41 0.75 -12.30 6.17
CA GLU A 41 0.87 -12.86 7.51
C GLU A 41 -0.15 -12.26 8.50
N PRO A 42 -0.67 -13.07 9.45
CA PRO A 42 -1.38 -12.53 10.61
C PRO A 42 -0.51 -11.48 11.32
N GLY A 43 -1.10 -10.38 11.76
CA GLY A 43 -0.35 -9.25 12.34
C GLY A 43 0.06 -8.17 11.34
N THR A 44 -0.02 -8.42 10.02
CA THR A 44 0.41 -7.43 9.02
C THR A 44 -0.41 -6.15 9.06
N ILE A 45 -1.73 -6.25 9.29
CA ILE A 45 -2.59 -5.07 9.40
C ILE A 45 -2.22 -4.26 10.65
N GLN A 46 -2.01 -4.93 11.78
CA GLN A 46 -1.57 -4.27 13.02
C GLN A 46 -0.19 -3.62 12.87
N TRP A 47 0.71 -4.23 12.11
CA TRP A 47 2.00 -3.64 11.77
C TRP A 47 1.83 -2.37 10.93
N LEU A 48 0.97 -2.38 9.91
CA LEU A 48 0.67 -1.19 9.11
C LEU A 48 0.08 -0.06 9.98
N GLU A 49 -0.86 -0.38 10.87
CA GLU A 49 -1.47 0.56 11.82
C GLU A 49 -0.45 1.11 12.83
N SER A 50 0.54 0.30 13.25
CA SER A 50 1.58 0.75 14.19
C SER A 50 2.57 1.76 13.60
N LEU A 51 2.61 1.86 12.27
CA LEU A 51 3.49 2.76 11.51
C LEU A 51 2.69 3.90 10.87
N SER A 52 1.38 4.00 11.15
CA SER A 52 0.50 4.87 10.40
C SER A 52 0.36 6.26 10.99
N GLU A 53 0.32 7.26 10.11
CA GLU A 53 -0.08 8.64 10.40
C GLU A 53 -1.13 9.06 9.36
N ASP A 54 -2.10 9.91 9.76
CA ASP A 54 -3.11 10.37 8.81
C ASP A 54 -2.51 11.32 7.77
N TYR A 55 -2.79 11.04 6.49
CA TYR A 55 -2.25 11.78 5.36
C TYR A 55 -2.61 13.27 5.39
N TRP A 56 -3.77 13.63 5.92
CA TRP A 56 -4.23 15.02 5.96
C TRP A 56 -3.60 15.82 7.11
N ASP A 57 -3.17 15.13 8.17
CA ASP A 57 -2.43 15.73 9.29
C ASP A 57 -0.94 15.94 8.95
N MET A 58 -0.45 15.18 7.98
CA MET A 58 0.91 15.28 7.47
C MET A 58 1.00 16.33 6.36
N ASP A 59 1.60 17.49 6.61
CA ASP A 59 1.94 18.49 5.57
C ASP A 59 3.13 18.03 4.70
N VAL A 60 3.08 16.77 4.25
CA VAL A 60 4.05 16.15 3.36
C VAL A 60 3.30 15.34 2.30
N GLY A 61 3.64 15.53 1.02
CA GLY A 61 3.07 14.70 -0.05
C GLY A 61 3.47 13.23 0.10
N GLU A 62 2.90 12.33 -0.73
CA GLU A 62 3.11 10.88 -0.63
C GLU A 62 4.58 10.39 -0.70
N ALA A 63 5.50 11.23 -1.16
CA ALA A 63 6.94 10.93 -1.20
C ALA A 63 7.69 11.38 0.07
N GLY A 64 7.05 12.16 0.94
CA GLY A 64 7.62 12.77 2.13
C GLY A 64 7.55 11.90 3.39
N PHE A 65 6.94 10.72 3.32
CA PHE A 65 6.92 9.75 4.42
C PHE A 65 7.40 8.35 3.97
N PRO A 66 8.67 8.22 3.57
CA PRO A 66 9.18 6.99 2.98
C PRO A 66 9.33 5.82 3.96
N ASP A 67 9.44 6.13 5.26
CA ASP A 67 9.67 5.16 6.36
C ASP A 67 8.41 4.86 7.18
N GLY A 68 7.25 5.37 6.75
CA GLY A 68 5.99 5.22 7.46
C GLY A 68 4.85 4.79 6.55
N VAL A 69 3.65 4.75 7.12
CA VAL A 69 2.43 4.38 6.42
C VAL A 69 1.44 5.53 6.49
N PHE A 70 0.87 5.92 5.37
CA PHE A 70 -0.25 6.86 5.38
C PHE A 70 -1.56 6.14 5.61
N THR A 71 -2.42 6.69 6.46
CA THR A 71 -3.86 6.40 6.47
C THR A 71 -4.63 7.57 5.88
N LYS A 72 -5.90 7.33 5.55
CA LYS A 72 -6.83 8.38 5.13
C LYS A 72 -8.11 8.19 5.90
N ASP A 73 -8.42 9.10 6.80
CA ASP A 73 -9.67 9.06 7.57
C ASP A 73 -10.93 9.01 6.68
N ASN A 74 -10.87 9.65 5.50
CA ASN A 74 -11.96 9.63 4.52
C ASN A 74 -12.01 8.35 3.66
N GLU A 75 -11.00 7.47 3.74
CA GLU A 75 -10.93 6.17 3.05
C GLU A 75 -10.50 5.05 4.02
N PRO A 76 -11.37 4.64 4.98
CA PRO A 76 -11.01 3.65 5.98
C PRO A 76 -10.51 2.34 5.36
N GLY A 77 -9.32 1.91 5.79
CA GLY A 77 -8.63 0.72 5.28
C GLY A 77 -7.68 0.99 4.11
N ALA A 78 -7.50 2.24 3.67
CA ALA A 78 -6.44 2.62 2.76
C ALA A 78 -5.12 2.82 3.52
N PHE A 79 -4.07 2.13 3.07
CA PHE A 79 -2.72 2.25 3.61
C PHE A 79 -1.75 2.62 2.50
N GLY A 80 -1.10 3.77 2.61
CA GLY A 80 -0.04 4.23 1.72
C GLY A 80 1.32 3.83 2.28
N ILE A 81 1.86 2.69 1.83
CA ILE A 81 3.11 2.13 2.35
C ILE A 81 4.30 2.91 1.78
N GLY A 82 5.09 3.53 2.66
CA GLY A 82 6.32 4.23 2.29
C GLY A 82 7.30 3.32 1.56
N ILE A 83 8.06 3.90 0.61
CA ILE A 83 8.90 3.11 -0.30
C ILE A 83 10.00 2.29 0.40
N ASN A 84 10.46 2.74 1.58
CA ASN A 84 11.50 2.05 2.33
C ASN A 84 10.94 0.84 3.12
N LEU A 85 9.62 0.76 3.27
CA LEU A 85 8.93 -0.36 3.94
C LEU A 85 8.50 -1.47 2.98
N LEU A 86 8.69 -1.30 1.66
CA LEU A 86 8.19 -2.26 0.67
C LEU A 86 8.86 -3.63 0.79
N ASP A 87 10.16 -3.68 1.08
CA ASP A 87 10.86 -4.95 1.26
C ASP A 87 10.32 -5.71 2.46
N GLU A 88 10.14 -5.04 3.61
CA GLU A 88 9.57 -5.66 4.81
C GLU A 88 8.10 -6.07 4.60
N PHE A 89 7.31 -5.25 3.92
CA PHE A 89 5.93 -5.63 3.57
C PHE A 89 5.92 -6.87 2.68
N ASN A 90 6.78 -6.94 1.67
CA ASN A 90 6.85 -8.04 0.73
C ASN A 90 7.27 -9.36 1.40
N GLU A 91 8.09 -9.32 2.46
CA GLU A 91 8.41 -10.50 3.27
C GLU A 91 7.17 -11.10 3.96
N LYS A 92 6.17 -10.26 4.28
CA LYS A 92 4.91 -10.68 4.90
C LYS A 92 3.89 -11.23 3.90
N VAL A 93 4.13 -11.12 2.59
CA VAL A 93 3.24 -11.60 1.53
C VAL A 93 3.41 -13.11 1.31
N LYS A 94 2.35 -13.87 1.54
CA LYS A 94 2.31 -15.33 1.35
C LYS A 94 1.87 -15.75 -0.05
N LYS A 95 0.96 -14.99 -0.65
CA LYS A 95 0.36 -15.31 -1.95
C LYS A 95 -0.16 -14.05 -2.62
N VAL A 96 -0.04 -14.00 -3.93
CA VAL A 96 -0.62 -12.96 -4.79
C VAL A 96 -1.56 -13.62 -5.79
N THR A 97 -2.73 -13.02 -6.03
CA THR A 97 -3.65 -13.40 -7.11
C THR A 97 -4.00 -12.18 -7.95
N VAL A 98 -4.20 -12.40 -9.24
CA VAL A 98 -4.53 -11.35 -10.21
C VAL A 98 -5.82 -11.73 -10.95
N GLU A 99 -6.79 -10.82 -10.98
CA GLU A 99 -8.07 -10.92 -11.71
C GLU A 99 -8.12 -9.90 -12.86
#